data_AF-A0A4Q5HL75-F1
#
_entry.id   AF-A0A4Q5HL75-F1
#
_cell.length_a   1.000
_cell.length_b   1.000
_cell.length_c   1.000
_cell.angle_alpha   90.00
_cell.angle_beta   90.00
_cell.angle_gamma   90.00
#
_symmetry.space_group_name_H-M   'P 1'
#
loop_
_entity.id
_entity.type
_entity.pdbx_description
1 polymer ?
#
loop_
_entity_poly.entity_id
_entity_poly.type
_entity_poly.pdbx_seq_one_letter_code
_entity_poly.pdbx_strand_id
1 'polypeptide(L)' 'MIIQYLQNAGSSGAKRDAIFEYLKEVLPQNKTQEQQERMIGNILSEMKEIGLIHPEDRTWFLGS' A
#
# COMPACT_ATOMS: atom_id res chain seq x y z
N MET A 1 8.72 -3.25 -0.31
CA MET A 1 8.44 -2.36 -1.47
C MET A 1 7.50 -1.21 -1.11
N ILE A 2 6.36 -1.45 -0.44
CA ILE A 2 5.47 -0.36 0.03
C ILE A 2 6.20 0.67 0.91
N ILE A 3 7.03 0.21 1.85
CA ILE A 3 7.83 1.11 2.70
C ILE A 3 8.71 2.04 1.86
N GLN A 4 9.51 1.50 0.94
CA GLN A 4 10.36 2.30 0.07
C GLN A 4 9.55 3.29 -0.78
N TYR A 5 8.39 2.87 -1.28
CA TYR A 5 7.51 3.73 -2.06
C TYR A 5 6.99 4.91 -1.22
N LEU A 6 6.53 4.64 0.01
CA LEU A 6 6.08 5.67 0.94
C LEU A 6 7.23 6.57 1.43
N GLN A 7 8.44 6.03 1.58
CA GLN A 7 9.66 6.82 1.86
C GLN A 7 9.93 7.83 0.74
N ASN A 8 9.82 7.40 -0.51
CA ASN A 8 10.01 8.26 -1.66
C ASN A 8 8.88 9.31 -1.80
N ALA A 9 7.67 8.97 -1.38
CA ALA A 9 6.53 9.88 -1.38
C ALA A 9 6.60 10.95 -0.27
N GLY A 10 7.31 10.67 0.83
CA GLY A 10 7.50 11.60 1.94
C GLY A 10 6.18 12.13 2.49
N SER A 11 6.08 13.45 2.64
CA SER A 11 4.89 14.13 3.17
C SER A 11 3.68 14.11 2.24
N SER A 12 3.82 13.66 1.00
CA SER A 12 2.67 13.49 0.09
C SER A 12 1.93 12.18 0.35
N GLY A 13 2.59 11.19 0.95
CA GLY A 13 2.06 9.84 1.11
C GLY A 13 1.62 9.21 -0.21
N ALA A 14 0.84 8.14 -0.14
CA ALA A 14 0.27 7.53 -1.34
C ALA A 14 -1.14 6.99 -1.14
N LYS A 15 -1.99 7.18 -2.15
CA LYS A 15 -3.30 6.54 -2.21
C LYS A 15 -3.16 5.05 -2.54
N ARG A 16 -4.17 4.26 -2.16
CA ARG A 16 -4.17 2.79 -2.36
C ARG A 16 -4.09 2.38 -3.84
N ASP A 17 -4.74 3.12 -4.73
CA ASP A 17 -4.68 2.91 -6.18
C ASP A 17 -3.25 3.12 -6.72
N ALA A 18 -2.57 4.18 -6.29
CA ALA A 18 -1.17 4.41 -6.65
C ALA A 18 -0.23 3.32 -6.11
N ILE A 19 -0.47 2.84 -4.88
CA ILE A 19 0.28 1.72 -4.29
C ILE A 19 0.02 0.42 -5.08
N PHE A 20 -1.23 0.18 -5.50
CA PHE A 20 -1.58 -0.96 -6.34
C PHE A 20 -0.86 -0.89 -7.68
N GLU A 21 -0.91 0.24 -8.39
CA GLU A 21 -0.23 0.44 -9.67
C GLU A 21 1.28 0.24 -9.57
N TYR A 22 1.90 0.67 -8.48
CA TYR A 22 3.33 0.45 -8.22
C TYR A 22 3.68 -1.02 -8.02
N LEU A 23 2.76 -1.83 -7.47
CA LEU A 23 3.00 -3.24 -7.14
C LEU A 23 2.45 -4.23 -8.16
N LYS A 24 1.56 -3.83 -9.06
CA LYS A 24 0.78 -4.76 -9.91
C LYS A 24 1.64 -5.78 -10.67
N GLU A 25 2.83 -5.36 -11.12
CA GLU A 25 3.79 -6.19 -11.86
C GLU A 25 4.37 -7.33 -11.01
N VAL A 26 4.38 -7.17 -9.68
CA VAL A 26 4.89 -8.18 -8.73
C VAL A 26 3.79 -8.92 -7.98
N LEU A 27 2.51 -8.58 -8.23
CA LEU A 27 1.39 -9.30 -7.63
C LEU A 27 1.19 -10.67 -8.32
N PRO A 28 0.61 -11.65 -7.61
CA PRO A 28 0.31 -12.94 -8.20
C PRO A 28 -0.61 -12.81 -9.43
N GLN A 29 -0.11 -13.24 -10.59
CA GLN A 29 -0.84 -13.12 -11.87
C GLN A 29 -1.95 -14.16 -12.03
N ASN A 30 -2.04 -15.15 -11.12
CA ASN A 30 -3.10 -16.15 -11.09
C ASN A 30 -4.36 -15.70 -10.32
N LYS A 31 -4.49 -14.40 -10.03
CA LYS A 31 -5.59 -13.80 -9.28
C LYS A 31 -6.30 -12.75 -10.13
N THR A 32 -7.60 -12.57 -9.89
CA THR A 32 -8.34 -11.45 -10.50
C THR A 32 -7.86 -10.12 -9.94
N GLN A 33 -8.08 -9.03 -10.68
CA GLN A 33 -7.76 -7.68 -10.19
C GLN A 33 -8.41 -7.40 -8.82
N GLU A 34 -9.68 -7.76 -8.64
CA GLU A 34 -10.38 -7.59 -7.36
C GLU A 34 -9.68 -8.35 -6.21
N GLN A 35 -9.21 -9.56 -6.47
CA GLN A 35 -8.45 -10.34 -5.49
C GLN A 35 -7.10 -9.70 -5.16
N GLN A 36 -6.40 -9.17 -6.17
CA GLN A 36 -5.15 -8.44 -5.99
C GLN A 36 -5.35 -7.15 -5.19
N GLU A 37 -6.39 -6.38 -5.49
CA GLU A 37 -6.76 -5.18 -4.74
C GLU A 37 -7.07 -5.53 -3.28
N ARG A 38 -7.85 -6.59 -3.03
CA ARG A 38 -8.12 -7.09 -1.66
C ARG A 38 -6.82 -7.45 -0.93
N MET A 39 -5.87 -8.10 -1.60
CA MET A 39 -4.56 -8.39 -1.01
C MET A 39 -3.81 -7.13 -0.60
N ILE A 40 -3.79 -6.08 -1.45
CA ILE A 40 -3.20 -4.79 -1.07
C ILE A 40 -3.90 -4.21 0.17
N GLY A 41 -5.22 -4.29 0.25
CA GLY A 41 -5.98 -3.82 1.42
C GLY A 41 -5.58 -4.56 2.70
N ASN A 42 -5.40 -5.87 2.63
CA ASN A 42 -4.97 -6.69 3.76
C ASN A 42 -3.53 -6.33 4.20
N ILE A 43 -2.60 -6.21 3.25
CA ILE A 43 -1.21 -5.83 3.53
C ILE A 43 -1.14 -4.46 4.21
N LEU A 44 -1.88 -3.47 3.72
CA LEU A 44 -1.91 -2.13 4.33
C LEU A 44 -2.49 -2.17 5.75
N SER A 45 -3.51 -3.00 5.98
CA SER A 45 -4.10 -3.19 7.31
C SER A 45 -3.11 -3.84 8.28
N GLU A 46 -2.43 -4.91 7.86
CA GLU A 46 -1.39 -5.58 8.67
C GLU A 46 -0.24 -4.63 9.00
N MET A 47 0.27 -3.88 8.01
CA MET A 47 1.34 -2.91 8.21
C MET A 47 0.95 -1.78 9.16
N LYS A 48 -0.32 -1.37 9.14
CA LYS A 48 -0.88 -0.40 10.09
C LYS A 48 -0.91 -0.94 11.51
N GLU A 49 -1.36 -2.18 11.69
CA GLU A 49 -1.47 -2.80 13.01
C GLU A 49 -0.13 -2.89 13.73
N ILE A 50 0.96 -3.11 12.97
CA ILE A 50 2.33 -3.14 13.51
C ILE A 50 3.01 -1.76 13.54
N GLY A 51 2.28 -0.68 13.20
CA GLY A 51 2.76 0.70 13.29
C GLY A 51 3.74 1.13 12.21
N LEU A 52 3.91 0.37 11.12
CA LEU A 52 4.84 0.73 10.05
C LEU A 52 4.29 1.82 9.11
N ILE A 53 2.97 1.92 8.99
CA ILE A 53 2.28 2.93 8.19
C ILE A 53 1.04 3.41 8.94
N HIS A 54 0.55 4.58 8.58
CA HIS A 54 -0.74 5.06 9.07
C HIS A 54 -1.56 5.66 7.92
N PRO A 55 -2.89 5.49 7.94
CA PRO A 55 -3.77 6.20 7.01
C PRO A 55 -4.10 7.60 7.55
N GLU A 56 -4.12 8.57 6.65
CA GLU A 56 -4.76 9.88 6.83
C GLU A 56 -5.68 10.11 5.62
N ASP A 57 -6.97 10.23 5.88
CA ASP A 57 -8.04 10.18 4.87
C ASP A 57 -7.96 8.96 3.94
N ARG A 58 -7.60 9.18 2.67
CA ARG A 58 -7.46 8.15 1.63
C ARG A 58 -5.99 7.92 1.24
N THR A 59 -5.07 8.45 2.03
CA THR A 59 -3.65 8.47 1.76
C THR A 59 -2.92 7.75 2.89
N TRP A 60 -1.92 6.96 2.53
CA TRP A 60 -1.09 6.18 3.45
C TRP A 60 0.28 6.83 3.58
N PHE A 61 0.81 6.84 4.80
CA PHE A 61 2.07 7.46 5.17
C PHE A 61 2.90 6.47 5.98
N LEU A 62 4.22 6.70 6.05
CA LEU A 62 5.07 5.93 6.97
C LEU A 62 4.69 6.21 8.42
N GLY A 63 4.76 5.18 9.25
CA GLY A 63 4.69 5.30 10.69
C GLY A 63 5.82 6.21 11.18
N SER A 64 5.47 7.11 12.08
CA SER A 64 6.38 7.99 12.82
C SER A 64 7.02 7.27 13.99
#